data_AF-A0ABD5V5V3-F1
#
_entry.id   AF-A0ABD5V5V3-F1
#
_cell.length_a   1.000
_cell.length_b   1.000
_cell.length_c   1.000
_cell.angle_alpha   90.00
_cell.angle_beta   90.00
_cell.angle_gamma   90.00
#
_symmetry.space_group_name_H-M   'P 1'
#
loop_
_entity.id
_entity.type
_entity.pdbx_description
1 polymer ?
#
loop_
_entity_poly.entity_id
_entity_poly.type
_entity_poly.pdbx_seq_one_letter_code
_entity_poly.pdbx_strand_id
1 'polypeptide(L)'
;MSPENTDEGDRTSDTPHEGADATPEEIPEDPTIPSLIDAMELPGEGEVLERREAEISALYEYLRENGTASEEELRSTVDPDEVGYDSAEGFWEDCVRGSGSLEELPGVSAPTEEERRWRYVGE
;
A
#
# COMPACT_ATOMS: atom_id res chain seq x y z
N MET A 1 -5.89 51.88 53.08
CA MET A 1 -6.84 51.05 52.32
C MET A 1 -6.03 50.39 51.24
N SER A 2 -5.59 49.16 51.49
CA SER A 2 -4.78 48.35 50.59
C SER A 2 -5.70 47.36 49.88
N PRO A 3 -5.46 47.02 48.61
CA PRO A 3 -6.30 46.08 47.87
C PRO A 3 -6.15 44.64 48.41
N GLU A 4 -7.28 43.92 48.44
CA GLU A 4 -7.39 42.50 48.72
C GLU A 4 -6.54 41.69 47.74
N ASN A 5 -5.69 40.81 48.27
CA ASN A 5 -5.07 39.74 47.51
C ASN A 5 -6.02 38.55 47.52
N THR A 6 -6.52 38.17 46.35
CA THR A 6 -7.23 36.92 46.10
C THR A 6 -6.21 35.78 46.06
N ASP A 7 -6.38 34.86 47.00
CA ASP A 7 -5.90 33.48 46.95
C ASP A 7 -6.63 32.75 45.83
N GLU A 8 -5.91 32.06 44.93
CA GLU A 8 -6.37 30.78 44.36
C GLU A 8 -5.26 30.11 43.55
N GLY A 9 -4.90 28.89 43.96
CA GLY A 9 -4.81 27.78 43.02
C GLY A 9 -3.43 27.43 42.46
N ASP A 10 -2.72 26.59 43.21
CA ASP A 10 -1.85 25.54 42.71
C ASP A 10 -2.31 24.94 41.36
N ARG A 11 -1.41 24.91 40.37
CA ARG A 11 -1.24 23.82 39.39
C ARG A 11 0.00 24.08 38.55
N THR A 12 1.11 23.50 38.98
CA THR A 12 2.17 23.08 38.07
C THR A 12 1.58 22.07 37.10
N SER A 13 1.38 22.45 35.85
CA SER A 13 1.42 21.50 34.74
C SER A 13 2.66 21.82 33.94
N ASP A 14 3.77 21.34 34.51
CA ASP A 14 4.84 20.74 33.73
C ASP A 14 4.18 19.69 32.83
N THR A 15 3.87 20.08 31.60
CA THR A 15 3.67 19.11 30.53
C THR A 15 5.03 18.97 29.86
N PRO A 16 5.79 17.90 30.13
CA PRO A 16 6.82 17.50 29.19
C PRO A 16 6.07 17.21 27.90
N HIS A 17 6.33 17.97 26.84
CA HIS A 17 5.96 17.56 25.49
C HIS A 17 6.82 16.34 25.18
N GLU A 18 6.31 15.20 25.61
CA GLU A 18 6.73 13.86 25.27
C GLU A 18 6.99 13.81 23.77
N GLY A 19 8.18 13.35 23.42
CA GLY A 19 8.70 13.40 22.07
C GLY A 19 7.72 12.80 21.08
N ALA A 20 7.24 13.63 20.17
CA ALA A 20 7.19 13.20 18.79
C ALA A 20 8.65 13.20 18.32
N ASP A 21 9.35 12.13 18.67
CA ASP A 21 10.51 11.65 17.94
C ASP A 21 10.00 11.45 16.51
N ALA A 22 10.03 12.52 15.72
CA ALA A 22 10.07 12.41 14.29
C ALA A 22 11.44 11.80 14.01
N THR A 23 11.53 10.48 14.20
CA THR A 23 12.57 9.66 13.61
C THR A 23 12.68 10.17 12.17
N PRO A 24 13.82 10.73 11.76
CA PRO A 24 14.01 11.02 10.35
C PRO A 24 13.74 9.70 9.66
N GLU A 25 12.68 9.67 8.86
CA GLU A 25 12.29 8.52 8.05
C GLU A 25 13.55 8.13 7.28
N GLU A 26 14.28 7.14 7.79
CA GLU A 26 15.45 6.59 7.14
C GLU A 26 14.87 5.99 5.87
N ILE A 27 14.93 6.73 4.78
CA ILE A 27 14.59 6.22 3.46
C ILE A 27 15.47 4.97 3.32
N PRO A 28 14.88 3.77 3.36
CA PRO A 28 15.68 2.56 3.29
C PRO A 28 16.47 2.64 1.99
N GLU A 29 17.77 2.31 2.05
CA GLU A 29 18.67 2.40 0.90
C GLU A 29 18.17 1.52 -0.28
N ASP A 30 17.33 0.53 0.02
CA ASP A 30 16.53 -0.24 -0.93
C ASP A 30 15.01 -0.04 -0.65
N PRO A 31 14.21 0.35 -1.65
CA PRO A 31 12.77 0.52 -1.48
C PRO A 31 12.09 -0.83 -1.19
N THR A 32 11.21 -0.85 -0.19
CA THR A 32 10.42 -2.04 0.14
C THR A 32 9.30 -2.25 -0.87
N ILE A 33 8.79 -3.48 -1.03
CA ILE A 33 7.67 -3.77 -1.94
C ILE A 33 6.44 -2.87 -1.66
N PRO A 34 5.99 -2.68 -0.40
CA PRO A 34 4.90 -1.75 -0.11
C PRO A 34 5.19 -0.31 -0.55
N SER A 35 6.43 0.17 -0.38
CA SER A 35 6.82 1.52 -0.82
C SER A 35 6.85 1.66 -2.34
N LEU A 36 7.19 0.59 -3.07
CA LEU A 36 7.12 0.58 -4.53
C LEU A 36 5.67 0.61 -5.02
N ILE A 37 4.76 -0.04 -4.31
CA ILE A 37 3.34 -0.08 -4.65
C ILE A 37 2.67 1.27 -4.35
N ASP A 38 2.98 1.90 -3.21
CA ASP A 38 2.54 3.27 -2.87
C ASP A 38 2.99 4.31 -3.92
N ALA A 39 4.16 4.10 -4.53
CA ALA A 39 4.66 4.95 -5.59
C ALA A 39 4.00 4.72 -6.97
N MET A 40 3.14 3.71 -7.12
CA MET A 40 2.48 3.41 -8.39
C MET A 40 1.35 4.40 -8.69
N GLU A 41 1.20 4.74 -9.97
CA GLU A 41 0.08 5.55 -10.45
C GLU A 41 -1.18 4.68 -10.62
N LEU A 42 -1.70 4.17 -9.51
CA LEU A 42 -2.97 3.44 -9.47
C LEU A 42 -4.14 4.42 -9.52
N PRO A 43 -5.23 4.07 -10.22
CA PRO A 43 -6.43 4.88 -10.25
C PRO A 43 -7.07 4.94 -8.85
N GLY A 44 -7.71 6.05 -8.53
CA GLY A 44 -8.38 6.26 -7.24
C GLY A 44 -7.62 7.22 -6.32
N GLU A 45 -8.23 7.55 -5.19
CA GLU A 45 -7.67 8.48 -4.20
C GLU A 45 -8.06 8.02 -2.79
N GLY A 46 -7.24 8.38 -1.79
CA GLY A 46 -7.51 8.11 -0.38
C GLY A 46 -7.71 6.62 -0.09
N GLU A 47 -8.73 6.29 0.72
CA GLU A 47 -8.98 4.91 1.17
C GLU A 47 -9.19 3.90 0.02
N VAL A 48 -9.64 4.35 -1.15
CA VAL A 48 -9.83 3.47 -2.31
C VAL A 48 -8.48 3.11 -2.94
N LEU A 49 -7.56 4.07 -3.00
CA LEU A 49 -6.19 3.85 -3.48
C LEU A 49 -5.46 2.87 -2.54
N GLU A 50 -5.53 3.10 -1.22
CA GLU A 50 -4.90 2.24 -0.21
C GLU A 50 -5.39 0.78 -0.31
N ARG A 51 -6.69 0.56 -0.57
CA ARG A 51 -7.24 -0.80 -0.78
C ARG A 51 -6.71 -1.45 -2.07
N ARG A 52 -6.56 -0.67 -3.15
CA ARG A 52 -6.02 -1.17 -4.42
C ARG A 52 -4.54 -1.52 -4.28
N GLU A 53 -3.76 -0.71 -3.59
CA GLU A 53 -2.36 -1.00 -3.24
C GLU A 53 -2.23 -2.27 -2.39
N ALA A 54 -3.09 -2.43 -1.39
CA ALA A 54 -3.14 -3.65 -0.60
C ALA A 54 -3.46 -4.88 -1.45
N GLU A 55 -4.38 -4.75 -2.42
CA GLU A 55 -4.71 -5.83 -3.35
C GLU A 55 -3.54 -6.16 -4.30
N ILE A 56 -2.86 -5.16 -4.86
CA ILE A 56 -1.64 -5.38 -5.67
C ILE A 56 -0.56 -6.09 -4.83
N SER A 57 -0.42 -5.71 -3.56
CA SER A 57 0.51 -6.36 -2.62
C SER A 57 0.13 -7.84 -2.41
N ALA A 58 -1.16 -8.14 -2.26
CA ALA A 58 -1.66 -9.50 -2.12
C ALA A 58 -1.42 -10.36 -3.37
N LEU A 59 -1.63 -9.79 -4.56
CA LEU A 59 -1.34 -10.46 -5.84
C LEU A 59 0.14 -10.77 -6.00
N TYR A 60 1.02 -9.83 -5.63
CA TYR A 60 2.46 -10.04 -5.63
C TYR A 60 2.86 -11.18 -4.69
N GLU A 61 2.36 -11.17 -3.46
CA GLU A 61 2.67 -12.21 -2.48
C GLU A 61 2.14 -13.57 -2.94
N TYR A 62 0.92 -13.64 -3.48
CA TYR A 62 0.38 -14.86 -4.07
C TYR A 62 1.28 -15.40 -5.18
N LEU A 63 1.76 -14.53 -6.07
CA LEU A 63 2.66 -14.93 -7.15
C LEU A 63 4.02 -15.39 -6.62
N ARG A 64 4.54 -14.73 -5.59
CA ARG A 64 5.78 -15.10 -4.90
C ARG A 64 5.68 -16.47 -4.23
N GLU A 65 4.58 -16.76 -3.55
CA GLU A 65 4.33 -18.03 -2.85
C GLU A 65 4.13 -19.20 -3.83
N ASN A 66 3.40 -18.97 -4.92
CA ASN A 66 3.09 -20.01 -5.92
C ASN A 66 4.16 -20.14 -7.01
N GLY A 67 5.02 -19.13 -7.19
CA GLY A 67 6.02 -19.02 -8.23
C GLY A 67 5.46 -18.69 -9.62
N THR A 68 4.31 -19.23 -9.99
CA THR A 68 3.61 -18.90 -11.25
C THR A 68 2.10 -18.92 -11.06
N ALA A 69 1.41 -18.03 -11.75
CA ALA A 69 -0.06 -17.98 -11.73
C ALA A 69 -0.60 -17.52 -13.09
N SER A 70 -1.74 -18.06 -13.50
CA SER A 70 -2.48 -17.51 -14.63
C SER A 70 -3.20 -16.22 -14.25
N GLU A 71 -3.52 -15.41 -15.25
CA GLU A 71 -4.36 -14.22 -15.04
C GLU A 71 -5.71 -14.56 -14.40
N GLU A 72 -6.31 -15.68 -14.77
CA GLU A 72 -7.58 -16.13 -14.16
C GLU A 72 -7.42 -16.46 -12.68
N GLU A 73 -6.33 -17.12 -12.30
CA GLU A 73 -6.03 -17.44 -10.89
C GLU A 73 -5.82 -16.15 -10.07
N LEU A 74 -5.01 -15.22 -10.57
CA LEU A 74 -4.77 -13.94 -9.91
C LEU A 74 -6.05 -13.10 -9.83
N ARG A 75 -6.83 -13.02 -10.91
CA ARG A 75 -8.13 -12.34 -10.88
C ARG A 75 -9.11 -12.98 -9.91
N SER A 76 -9.03 -14.30 -9.71
CA SER A 76 -9.92 -15.01 -8.80
C SER A 76 -9.60 -14.75 -7.32
N THR A 77 -8.41 -14.22 -7.00
CA THR A 77 -8.10 -13.82 -5.61
C THR A 77 -8.60 -12.42 -5.28
N VAL A 78 -8.87 -11.59 -6.29
CA VAL A 78 -9.33 -10.21 -6.12
C VAL A 78 -10.79 -10.17 -5.69
N ASP A 79 -11.07 -9.45 -4.60
CA ASP A 79 -12.42 -9.04 -4.23
C ASP A 79 -12.75 -7.67 -4.85
N PRO A 80 -13.62 -7.58 -5.87
CA PRO A 80 -13.93 -6.32 -6.54
C PRO A 80 -14.65 -5.30 -5.64
N ASP A 81 -15.42 -5.75 -4.65
CA ASP A 81 -16.13 -4.87 -3.74
C ASP A 81 -15.14 -4.14 -2.81
N GLU A 82 -14.05 -4.79 -2.38
CA GLU A 82 -13.00 -4.15 -1.58
C GLU A 82 -12.25 -3.07 -2.36
N VAL A 83 -11.94 -3.31 -3.63
CA VAL A 83 -11.19 -2.35 -4.48
C VAL A 83 -12.09 -1.31 -5.18
N GLY A 84 -13.40 -1.37 -4.94
CA GLY A 84 -14.38 -0.42 -5.49
C GLY A 84 -14.57 -0.54 -7.00
N TYR A 85 -14.53 -1.76 -7.54
CA TYR A 85 -14.87 -2.07 -8.92
C TYR A 85 -16.12 -2.93 -9.01
N ASP A 86 -16.84 -2.87 -10.14
CA ASP A 86 -17.99 -3.76 -10.39
C ASP A 86 -17.57 -5.23 -10.62
N SER A 87 -16.31 -5.47 -10.97
CA SER A 87 -15.78 -6.81 -11.22
C SER A 87 -14.25 -6.86 -11.12
N ALA A 88 -13.71 -8.03 -10.80
CA ALA A 88 -12.26 -8.26 -10.75
C ALA A 88 -11.61 -8.04 -12.12
N GLU A 89 -12.37 -8.24 -13.21
CA GLU A 89 -11.92 -7.90 -14.57
C GLU A 89 -11.67 -6.39 -14.72
N GLY A 90 -12.58 -5.56 -14.23
CA GLY A 90 -12.42 -4.10 -14.29
C GLY A 90 -11.19 -3.63 -13.53
N PHE A 91 -10.97 -4.16 -12.32
CA PHE A 91 -9.76 -3.89 -11.56
C PHE A 91 -8.51 -4.33 -12.33
N TRP A 92 -8.53 -5.54 -12.91
CA TRP A 92 -7.39 -6.08 -13.64
C TRP A 92 -7.00 -5.23 -14.86
N GLU A 93 -7.97 -4.85 -15.68
CA GLU A 93 -7.72 -4.02 -16.87
C GLU A 93 -7.18 -2.64 -16.49
N ASP A 94 -7.69 -2.03 -15.42
CA ASP A 94 -7.37 -0.65 -15.05
C ASP A 94 -6.08 -0.56 -14.21
N CYS A 95 -5.96 -1.40 -13.17
CA CYS A 95 -4.85 -1.36 -12.21
C CYS A 95 -3.66 -2.26 -12.61
N VAL A 96 -3.90 -3.43 -13.21
CA VAL A 96 -2.83 -4.40 -13.51
C VAL A 96 -2.30 -4.21 -14.93
N ARG A 97 -3.16 -4.29 -15.95
CA ARG A 97 -2.78 -4.11 -17.36
C ARG A 97 -2.62 -2.64 -17.76
N GLY A 98 -3.49 -1.77 -17.28
CA GLY A 98 -3.51 -0.34 -17.63
C GLY A 98 -2.27 0.38 -17.12
N SER A 99 -2.08 0.37 -15.80
CA SER A 99 -0.92 1.01 -15.15
C SER A 99 0.37 0.15 -15.15
N GLY A 100 0.31 -1.13 -15.56
CA GLY A 100 1.49 -2.02 -15.56
C GLY A 100 1.99 -2.40 -14.17
N SER A 101 1.17 -2.22 -13.13
CA SER A 101 1.57 -2.25 -11.73
C SER A 101 2.26 -3.54 -11.29
N LEU A 102 1.81 -4.71 -11.80
CA LEU A 102 2.37 -5.98 -11.36
C LEU A 102 3.74 -6.27 -12.01
N GLU A 103 3.98 -5.86 -13.26
CA GLU A 103 5.26 -6.08 -13.96
C GLU A 103 6.35 -5.09 -13.54
N GLU A 104 5.96 -3.94 -12.99
CA GLU A 104 6.87 -2.96 -12.38
C GLU A 104 7.49 -3.48 -11.06
N LEU A 105 6.89 -4.51 -10.46
CA LEU A 105 7.37 -5.08 -9.21
C LEU A 105 8.61 -5.97 -9.40
N PRO A 106 9.60 -5.85 -8.49
CA PRO A 106 10.83 -6.61 -8.61
C PRO A 106 10.57 -8.10 -8.46
N GLY A 107 11.14 -8.85 -9.41
CA GLY A 107 10.97 -10.30 -9.45
C GLY A 107 9.66 -10.74 -10.09
N VAL A 108 8.82 -9.86 -10.63
CA VAL A 108 7.66 -10.26 -11.44
C VAL A 108 8.00 -10.22 -12.92
N SER A 109 7.54 -11.23 -13.65
CA SER A 109 7.64 -11.30 -15.10
C SER A 109 6.24 -11.44 -15.69
N ALA A 110 5.91 -10.50 -16.58
CA ALA A 110 4.67 -10.49 -17.32
C ALA A 110 4.54 -11.71 -18.24
N PRO A 111 3.30 -12.17 -18.51
CA PRO A 111 3.04 -13.31 -19.38
C PRO A 111 3.47 -13.04 -20.83
N THR A 112 4.16 -13.99 -21.44
CA THR A 112 4.38 -14.01 -22.90
C THR A 112 3.19 -14.62 -23.64
N GLU A 113 3.07 -14.39 -24.95
CA GLU A 113 2.02 -15.02 -25.77
C GLU A 113 2.05 -16.56 -25.73
N GLU A 114 3.23 -17.14 -25.50
CA GLU A 114 3.42 -18.59 -25.38
C GLU A 114 3.02 -19.13 -24.00
N GLU A 115 3.39 -18.43 -22.91
CA GLU A 115 3.21 -18.95 -21.55
C GLU A 115 1.87 -18.56 -20.92
N ARG A 116 1.33 -17.37 -21.26
CA ARG A 116 0.07 -16.82 -20.73
C ARG A 116 -0.06 -16.85 -19.19
N ARG A 117 1.08 -16.88 -18.49
CA ARG A 117 1.15 -16.94 -17.03
C ARG A 117 2.16 -15.94 -16.51
N TRP A 118 1.78 -15.29 -15.42
CA TRP A 118 2.67 -14.48 -14.62
C TRP A 118 3.64 -15.38 -13.87
N ARG A 119 4.86 -14.89 -13.68
CA ARG A 119 5.91 -15.63 -13.00
C ARG A 119 6.66 -14.76 -12.02
N TYR A 120 6.92 -15.31 -10.85
CA TYR A 120 7.94 -14.80 -9.95
C TYR A 120 9.31 -15.37 -10.32
N VAL A 121 10.28 -14.48 -10.54
CA VAL A 121 11.68 -14.76 -10.88
C VAL A 121 12.65 -14.15 -9.85
N GLY A 122 12.14 -13.61 -8.73
CA GLY A 122 12.97 -13.16 -7.62
C GLY A 122 13.63 -14.32 -6.87
N GLU A 123 14.80 -14.07 -6.29
CA GLU A 123 15.58 -15.05 -5.49
C GLU A 123 15.17 -15.07 -4.01
#